data_AF-A0A023BCN0-F1
#
_entry.id   AF-A0A023BCN0-F1
#
_cell.length_a   1.000
_cell.length_b   1.000
_cell.length_c   1.000
_cell.angle_alpha   90.00
_cell.angle_beta   90.00
_cell.angle_gamma   90.00
#
_symmetry.space_group_name_H-M   'P 1'
#
loop_
_entity.id
_entity.type
_entity.pdbx_description
1 polymer ?
#
loop_
_entity_poly.entity_id
_entity_poly.type
_entity_poly.pdbx_seq_one_letter_code
_entity_poly.pdbx_strand_id
1 'polypeptide(L)'
;SFVAGVLKECAERESNEKAVLTVEMKLDIAKFAAQIFRTALLLKKSVERNGRNRDPFEACGWRWLCLVGLMNDYLEPELLRQIISDSEKIVPRPKHVSPLWYLACRMPASVDGRRVATRFKSWLKEPPAWWPVSSGIYQDHFPHEFGELPMSKTSARLIAFSSRAAHWLASGIGNFRVTSKTWIPSKNADIVNIFHTSLGDQRFSQMIDLVKPKFHAIIQAPELIAELTDRSIMEVLCKYASIHRKPAYKFCKDWQFDVPSEKSDLSMDLSTDTSEDEPPPKKTRSG
;
A
#
# COMPACT_ATOMS: atom_id res chain seq x y z
N SER A 1 9.93 -9.01 8.08
CA SER A 1 9.72 -8.69 6.66
C SER A 1 10.60 -7.51 6.27
N PHE A 2 10.83 -7.26 4.97
CA PHE A 2 11.58 -6.09 4.49
C PHE A 2 11.03 -4.77 5.06
N VAL A 3 9.70 -4.59 4.99
CA VAL A 3 9.02 -3.37 5.46
C VAL A 3 9.22 -3.15 6.97
N ALA A 4 9.27 -4.23 7.78
CA ALA A 4 9.58 -4.11 9.20
C ALA A 4 10.99 -3.56 9.46
N GLY A 5 11.98 -3.97 8.65
CA GLY A 5 13.33 -3.39 8.69
C GLY A 5 13.33 -1.91 8.35
N VAL A 6 12.62 -1.52 7.28
CA VAL A 6 12.47 -0.10 6.88
C VAL A 6 11.78 0.72 7.97
N LEU A 7 10.75 0.19 8.64
CA LEU A 7 10.08 0.84 9.76
C LEU A 7 11.05 1.11 10.91
N LYS A 8 11.85 0.10 11.29
CA LYS A 8 12.86 0.20 12.34
C LYS A 8 13.92 1.25 12.01
N GLU A 9 14.50 1.19 10.81
CA GLU A 9 15.49 2.19 10.35
C GLU A 9 14.93 3.62 10.39
N CYS A 10 13.67 3.79 9.96
CA CYS A 10 13.01 5.09 10.00
C CYS A 10 12.78 5.59 11.44
N ALA A 11 12.38 4.70 12.35
CA ALA A 11 12.18 5.02 13.76
C ALA A 11 13.50 5.40 14.44
N GLU A 12 14.57 4.64 14.20
CA GLU A 12 15.91 4.93 14.71
C GLU A 12 16.42 6.28 14.21
N ARG A 13 16.28 6.56 12.91
CA ARG A 13 16.64 7.88 12.35
C ARG A 13 15.86 9.00 13.02
N GLU A 14 14.55 8.89 13.14
CA GLU A 14 13.71 9.93 13.75
C GLU A 14 13.97 10.09 15.25
N SER A 15 14.38 9.03 15.96
CA SER A 15 14.75 9.12 17.38
C SER A 15 15.99 9.97 17.64
N ASN A 16 16.89 10.06 16.64
CA ASN A 16 18.05 10.95 16.67
C ASN A 16 17.73 12.39 16.26
N GLU A 17 16.53 12.63 15.71
CA GLU A 17 16.04 13.95 15.37
C GLU A 17 15.23 14.54 16.54
N LYS A 18 15.08 15.86 16.59
CA LYS A 18 14.27 16.50 17.64
C LYS A 18 12.80 16.11 17.47
N ALA A 19 12.24 15.46 18.49
CA ALA A 19 10.84 15.05 18.50
C ALA A 19 9.91 16.24 18.21
N VAL A 20 9.03 16.09 17.22
CA VAL A 20 8.06 17.11 16.79
C VAL A 20 6.87 17.19 17.76
N LEU A 21 6.49 16.05 18.35
CA LEU A 21 5.36 15.94 19.28
C LEU A 21 5.87 15.51 20.66
N THR A 22 5.39 16.17 21.71
CA THR A 22 5.65 15.72 23.08
C THR A 22 4.85 14.46 23.42
N VAL A 23 5.23 13.78 24.49
CA VAL A 23 4.52 12.60 25.00
C VAL A 23 3.06 12.93 25.33
N GLU A 24 2.83 14.09 25.96
CA GLU A 24 1.50 14.57 26.31
C GLU A 24 0.65 14.75 25.06
N MET A 25 1.18 15.42 24.03
CA MET A 25 0.48 15.63 22.75
C MET A 25 0.12 14.31 22.06
N LYS A 26 0.99 13.30 22.13
CA LYS A 26 0.73 11.96 21.55
C LYS A 26 -0.40 11.23 22.29
N LEU A 27 -0.36 11.22 23.61
CA LEU A 27 -1.43 10.68 24.46
C LEU A 27 -2.78 11.35 24.17
N ASP A 28 -2.74 12.65 24.02
CA ASP A 28 -3.86 13.52 23.73
C ASP A 28 -4.49 13.22 22.36
N ILE A 29 -3.66 13.01 21.32
CA ILE A 29 -4.12 12.52 20.01
C ILE A 29 -4.74 11.13 20.13
N ALA A 30 -4.11 10.22 20.88
CA ALA A 30 -4.61 8.86 21.07
C ALA A 30 -5.99 8.83 21.76
N LYS A 31 -6.16 9.62 22.83
CA LYS A 31 -7.45 9.78 23.53
C LYS A 31 -8.53 10.35 22.63
N PHE A 32 -8.19 11.38 21.85
CA PHE A 32 -9.12 11.97 20.88
C PHE A 32 -9.54 10.95 19.81
N ALA A 33 -8.60 10.18 19.26
CA ALA A 33 -8.87 9.14 18.28
C ALA A 33 -9.79 8.04 18.83
N ALA A 34 -9.54 7.60 20.06
CA ALA A 34 -10.40 6.65 20.76
C ALA A 34 -11.83 7.22 20.95
N GLN A 35 -11.94 8.45 21.45
CA GLN A 35 -13.24 9.08 21.72
C GLN A 35 -14.07 9.25 20.45
N ILE A 36 -13.47 9.77 19.37
CA ILE A 36 -14.19 10.00 18.11
C ILE A 36 -14.62 8.68 17.47
N PHE A 37 -13.78 7.65 17.53
CA PHE A 37 -14.12 6.33 17.01
C PHE A 37 -15.25 5.68 17.82
N ARG A 38 -15.17 5.69 19.15
CA ARG A 38 -16.26 5.19 20.03
C ARG A 38 -17.59 5.91 19.76
N THR A 39 -17.55 7.23 19.63
CA THR A 39 -18.73 8.03 19.30
C THR A 39 -19.31 7.61 17.94
N ALA A 40 -18.45 7.37 16.94
CA ALA A 40 -18.87 6.90 15.64
C ALA A 40 -19.48 5.49 15.66
N LEU A 41 -18.97 4.58 16.52
CA LEU A 41 -19.55 3.25 16.72
C LEU A 41 -20.98 3.34 17.29
N LEU A 42 -21.23 4.26 18.23
CA LEU A 42 -22.56 4.46 18.82
C LEU A 42 -23.58 5.06 17.85
N LEU A 43 -23.13 5.94 16.95
CA LEU A 43 -24.00 6.64 16.00
C LEU A 43 -24.34 5.82 14.76
N LYS A 44 -23.51 4.83 14.41
CA LYS A 44 -23.72 4.02 13.21
C LYS A 44 -24.84 3.00 13.42
N LYS A 45 -26.05 3.37 12.99
CA LYS A 45 -27.05 2.37 12.56
C LYS A 45 -26.57 1.80 11.22
N SER A 46 -26.36 0.48 11.18
CA SER A 46 -25.89 -0.30 10.03
C SER A 46 -26.37 0.23 8.67
N VAL A 47 -25.48 0.91 7.93
CA VAL A 47 -25.63 1.09 6.49
C VAL A 47 -24.29 0.65 5.88
N GLU A 48 -24.21 -0.64 5.60
CA GLU A 48 -23.13 -1.20 4.79
C GLU A 48 -23.25 -0.64 3.37
N ARG A 49 -22.35 0.28 3.01
CA ARG A 49 -22.20 0.68 1.61
C ARG A 49 -21.47 -0.46 0.89
N ASN A 50 -22.24 -1.40 0.33
CA ASN A 50 -21.79 -2.50 -0.53
C ASN A 50 -21.26 -2.01 -1.89
N GLY A 51 -20.21 -1.19 -1.87
CA GLY A 51 -19.72 -0.52 -3.07
C GLY A 51 -18.57 -1.22 -3.79
N ARG A 52 -17.81 -2.11 -3.15
CA ARG A 52 -16.57 -2.65 -3.74
C ARG A 52 -16.29 -4.08 -3.26
N ASN A 53 -16.08 -4.98 -4.21
CA ASN A 53 -15.77 -6.40 -3.99
C ASN A 53 -14.30 -6.66 -3.59
N ARG A 54 -13.62 -5.69 -2.96
CA ARG A 54 -12.24 -5.86 -2.49
C ARG A 54 -12.24 -6.04 -0.99
N ASP A 55 -11.36 -6.91 -0.51
CA ASP A 55 -11.13 -7.08 0.93
C ASP A 55 -10.74 -5.72 1.53
N PRO A 56 -11.55 -5.14 2.44
CA PRO A 56 -11.26 -3.85 3.03
C PRO A 56 -10.04 -3.86 3.96
N PHE A 57 -9.48 -5.05 4.25
CA PHE A 57 -8.31 -5.24 5.11
C PHE A 57 -7.01 -5.47 4.34
N GLU A 58 -7.03 -5.57 3.01
CA GLU A 58 -5.80 -5.79 2.22
C GLU A 58 -4.82 -4.61 2.34
N ALA A 59 -5.35 -3.39 2.42
CA ALA A 59 -4.55 -2.18 2.53
C ALA A 59 -5.20 -1.13 3.45
N CYS A 60 -4.36 -0.45 4.23
CA CYS A 60 -4.78 0.62 5.13
C CYS A 60 -4.06 1.93 4.81
N GLY A 61 -4.73 3.07 4.96
CA GLY A 61 -4.10 4.38 4.80
C GLY A 61 -3.12 4.67 5.94
N TRP A 62 -1.93 5.19 5.59
CA TRP A 62 -0.83 5.47 6.53
C TRP A 62 -1.27 6.25 7.79
N ARG A 63 -2.01 7.35 7.62
CA ARG A 63 -2.50 8.15 8.75
C ARG A 63 -3.33 7.36 9.78
N TRP A 64 -4.05 6.33 9.35
CA TRP A 64 -4.87 5.53 10.27
C TRP A 64 -4.01 4.52 11.02
N LEU A 65 -2.97 3.99 10.36
CA LEU A 65 -1.96 3.17 11.02
C LEU A 65 -1.21 3.98 12.08
N CYS A 66 -0.80 5.22 11.78
CA CYS A 66 -0.18 6.10 12.77
C CYS A 66 -1.09 6.38 13.97
N LEU A 67 -2.38 6.64 13.74
CA LEU A 67 -3.34 6.83 14.83
C LEU A 67 -3.49 5.60 15.72
N VAL A 68 -3.63 4.42 15.13
CA VAL A 68 -3.78 3.19 15.91
C VAL A 68 -2.48 2.82 16.62
N GLY A 69 -1.32 3.09 16.02
CA GLY A 69 -0.02 2.94 16.67
C GLY A 69 0.09 3.82 17.92
N LEU A 70 -0.33 5.08 17.83
CA LEU A 70 -0.43 5.97 18.99
C LEU A 70 -1.42 5.44 20.04
N MET A 71 -2.56 4.91 19.61
CA MET A 71 -3.53 4.30 20.54
C MET A 71 -2.96 3.10 21.27
N ASN A 72 -2.15 2.28 20.59
CA ASN A 72 -1.50 1.11 21.17
C ASN A 72 -0.50 1.47 22.27
N ASP A 73 0.32 2.50 22.04
CA ASP A 73 1.42 2.82 22.95
C ASP A 73 1.01 3.73 24.11
N TYR A 74 -0.06 4.53 23.93
CA TYR A 74 -0.42 5.57 24.90
C TYR A 74 -1.76 5.36 25.60
N LEU A 75 -2.63 4.45 25.15
CA LEU A 75 -3.87 4.15 25.89
C LEU A 75 -3.68 2.96 26.83
N GLU A 76 -4.54 2.92 27.85
CA GLU A 76 -4.67 1.73 28.68
C GLU A 76 -5.01 0.50 27.81
N PRO A 77 -4.27 -0.62 27.94
CA PRO A 77 -4.48 -1.81 27.12
C PRO A 77 -5.92 -2.33 27.14
N GLU A 78 -6.59 -2.29 28.30
CA GLU A 78 -7.99 -2.64 28.49
C GLU A 78 -8.93 -1.78 27.65
N LEU A 79 -8.67 -0.47 27.59
CA LEU A 79 -9.48 0.47 26.82
C LEU A 79 -9.36 0.18 25.33
N LEU A 80 -8.14 -0.05 24.83
CA LEU A 80 -7.94 -0.39 23.42
C LEU A 80 -8.60 -1.73 23.05
N ARG A 81 -8.43 -2.76 23.89
CA ARG A 81 -9.10 -4.06 23.72
C ARG A 81 -10.62 -3.91 23.68
N GLN A 82 -11.19 -3.09 24.56
CA GLN A 82 -12.63 -2.82 24.58
C GLN A 82 -13.10 -2.15 23.29
N ILE A 83 -12.38 -1.14 22.79
CA ILE A 83 -12.70 -0.45 21.53
C ILE A 83 -12.69 -1.42 20.34
N ILE A 84 -11.70 -2.29 20.28
CA ILE A 84 -11.59 -3.31 19.22
C ILE A 84 -12.76 -4.28 19.33
N SER A 85 -13.04 -4.81 20.52
CA SER A 85 -14.15 -5.73 20.77
C SER A 85 -15.50 -5.11 20.38
N ASP A 86 -15.74 -3.85 20.74
CA ASP A 86 -16.98 -3.15 20.38
C ASP A 86 -17.11 -2.92 18.87
N SER A 87 -16.00 -2.67 18.17
CA SER A 87 -16.01 -2.62 16.70
C SER A 87 -16.27 -3.99 16.08
N GLU A 88 -15.67 -5.06 16.62
CA GLU A 88 -15.83 -6.44 16.13
C GLU A 88 -17.27 -6.94 16.24
N LYS A 89 -18.05 -6.45 17.23
CA LYS A 89 -19.50 -6.70 17.33
C LYS A 89 -20.29 -6.14 16.15
N ILE A 90 -19.78 -5.10 15.49
CA ILE A 90 -20.45 -4.45 14.33
C ILE A 90 -19.96 -5.06 13.02
N VAL A 91 -18.65 -5.22 12.86
CA VAL A 91 -18.05 -5.89 11.70
C VAL A 91 -17.03 -6.90 12.20
N PRO A 92 -17.29 -8.22 12.08
CA PRO A 92 -16.36 -9.24 12.54
C PRO A 92 -14.98 -9.09 11.90
N ARG A 93 -13.93 -9.19 12.72
CA ARG A 93 -12.55 -9.21 12.22
C ARG A 93 -12.23 -10.55 11.57
N PRO A 94 -11.65 -10.59 10.35
CA PRO A 94 -11.15 -11.83 9.78
C PRO A 94 -10.04 -12.45 10.63
N LYS A 95 -9.99 -13.80 10.73
CA LYS A 95 -9.04 -14.51 11.60
C LYS A 95 -7.56 -14.20 11.32
N HIS A 96 -7.22 -13.92 10.07
CA HIS A 96 -5.85 -13.64 9.62
C HIS A 96 -5.46 -12.15 9.76
N VAL A 97 -6.37 -11.28 10.19
CA VAL A 97 -6.13 -9.85 10.36
C VAL A 97 -5.83 -9.56 11.82
N SER A 98 -4.75 -8.84 12.12
CA SER A 98 -4.42 -8.49 13.51
C SER A 98 -5.43 -7.48 14.10
N PRO A 99 -5.62 -7.45 15.43
CA PRO A 99 -6.53 -6.49 16.08
C PRO A 99 -6.22 -5.02 15.73
N LEU A 100 -4.94 -4.64 15.70
CA LEU A 100 -4.51 -3.28 15.39
C LEU A 100 -4.72 -2.93 13.91
N TRP A 101 -4.37 -3.84 13.00
CA TRP A 101 -4.59 -3.64 11.57
C TRP A 101 -6.08 -3.52 11.25
N TYR A 102 -6.91 -4.38 11.85
CA TYR A 102 -8.36 -4.30 11.76
C TYR A 102 -8.86 -2.93 12.21
N LEU A 103 -8.47 -2.46 13.40
CA LEU A 103 -8.89 -1.17 13.90
C LEU A 103 -8.51 -0.04 12.93
N ALA A 104 -7.28 -0.04 12.42
CA ALA A 104 -6.80 0.96 11.49
C ALA A 104 -7.62 0.99 10.19
N CYS A 105 -7.98 -0.17 9.64
CA CYS A 105 -8.84 -0.29 8.46
C CYS A 105 -10.30 0.15 8.74
N ARG A 106 -10.77 -0.01 9.98
CA ARG A 106 -12.13 0.39 10.39
C ARG A 106 -12.26 1.88 10.62
N MET A 107 -11.21 2.56 11.09
CA MET A 107 -11.24 4.01 11.34
C MET A 107 -11.75 4.84 10.15
N PRO A 108 -11.24 4.72 8.90
CA PRO A 108 -11.73 5.52 7.77
C PRO A 108 -13.19 5.27 7.42
N ALA A 109 -13.72 4.09 7.72
CA ALA A 109 -15.12 3.79 7.47
C ALA A 109 -16.03 4.53 8.47
N SER A 110 -15.57 4.75 9.70
CA SER A 110 -16.37 5.29 10.80
C SER A 110 -16.08 6.75 11.13
N VAL A 111 -14.88 7.24 10.85
CA VAL A 111 -14.42 8.57 11.24
C VAL A 111 -14.17 9.42 10.00
N ASP A 112 -14.79 10.59 9.94
CA ASP A 112 -14.50 11.57 8.89
C ASP A 112 -13.12 12.18 9.14
N GLY A 113 -12.16 11.84 8.29
CA GLY A 113 -10.80 12.37 8.35
C GLY A 113 -10.73 13.91 8.26
N ARG A 114 -11.73 14.59 7.65
CA ARG A 114 -11.77 16.06 7.67
C ARG A 114 -12.06 16.61 9.07
N ARG A 115 -12.93 15.95 9.83
CA ARG A 115 -13.23 16.35 11.21
C ARG A 115 -12.01 16.20 12.11
N VAL A 116 -11.25 15.10 11.94
CA VAL A 116 -9.98 14.89 12.65
C VAL A 116 -8.97 15.99 12.27
N ALA A 117 -8.82 16.30 10.97
CA ALA A 117 -7.93 17.36 10.51
C ALA A 117 -8.30 18.73 11.11
N THR A 118 -9.58 19.09 11.13
CA THR A 118 -10.07 20.34 11.72
C THR A 118 -9.76 20.42 13.20
N ARG A 119 -9.93 19.31 13.94
CA ARG A 119 -9.59 19.26 15.36
C ARG A 119 -8.09 19.44 15.59
N PHE A 120 -7.25 18.80 14.78
CA PHE A 120 -5.81 19.00 14.87
C PHE A 120 -5.40 20.44 14.60
N LYS A 121 -5.96 21.10 13.59
CA LYS A 121 -5.72 22.54 13.35
C LYS A 121 -6.08 23.41 14.56
N SER A 122 -7.22 23.13 15.19
CA SER A 122 -7.67 23.88 16.36
C SER A 122 -6.76 23.69 17.58
N TRP A 123 -6.12 22.54 17.73
CA TRP A 123 -5.36 22.19 18.93
C TRP A 123 -3.85 22.39 18.77
N LEU A 124 -3.31 21.90 17.66
CA LEU A 124 -1.87 21.83 17.38
C LEU A 124 -1.40 22.98 16.50
N LYS A 125 -2.28 23.94 16.18
CA LYS A 125 -2.15 24.97 15.13
C LYS A 125 -2.11 24.39 13.71
N GLU A 126 -1.45 23.26 13.52
CA GLU A 126 -1.39 22.52 12.26
C GLU A 126 -1.54 21.00 12.47
N PRO A 127 -2.09 20.25 11.50
CA PRO A 127 -2.09 18.79 11.58
C PRO A 127 -0.66 18.24 11.63
N PRO A 128 -0.43 17.09 12.31
CA PRO A 128 0.86 16.42 12.26
C PRO A 128 1.29 16.14 10.81
N ALA A 129 2.59 16.21 10.52
CA ALA A 129 3.12 16.12 9.14
C ALA A 129 2.73 14.82 8.40
N TRP A 130 2.49 13.74 9.12
CA TRP A 130 2.02 12.45 8.59
C TRP A 130 0.52 12.42 8.28
N TRP A 131 -0.29 13.31 8.85
CA TRP A 131 -1.75 13.29 8.70
C TRP A 131 -2.24 13.45 7.25
N PRO A 132 -1.68 14.37 6.43
CA PRO A 132 -2.06 14.49 5.03
C PRO A 132 -1.68 13.28 4.17
N VAL A 133 -0.78 12.42 4.66
CA VAL A 133 -0.31 11.24 3.91
C VAL A 133 -1.40 10.17 3.89
N SER A 134 -2.04 10.02 2.74
CA SER A 134 -3.14 9.07 2.51
C SER A 134 -2.72 7.80 1.77
N SER A 135 -1.42 7.60 1.57
CA SER A 135 -0.85 6.43 0.91
C SER A 135 -1.32 5.13 1.58
N GLY A 136 -1.79 4.20 0.75
CA GLY A 136 -2.16 2.84 1.20
C GLY A 136 -0.91 1.99 1.43
N ILE A 137 -0.87 1.33 2.58
CA ILE A 137 0.10 0.33 3.01
C ILE A 137 -0.58 -1.04 2.98
N TYR A 138 0.08 -2.05 2.44
CA TYR A 138 -0.44 -3.41 2.31
C TYR A 138 -0.13 -4.26 3.55
N GLN A 139 -1.08 -5.11 3.92
CA GLN A 139 -1.01 -5.94 5.14
C GLN A 139 0.06 -7.03 5.06
N ASP A 140 0.19 -7.66 3.89
CA ASP A 140 1.03 -8.84 3.61
C ASP A 140 2.50 -8.73 4.08
N HIS A 141 3.03 -7.50 4.12
CA HIS A 141 4.40 -7.25 4.53
C HIS A 141 4.53 -6.37 5.77
N PHE A 142 3.42 -5.89 6.32
CA PHE A 142 3.41 -5.05 7.50
C PHE A 142 3.45 -5.89 8.80
N PRO A 143 4.10 -5.40 9.88
CA PRO A 143 4.07 -6.09 11.17
C PRO A 143 2.64 -6.30 11.70
N HIS A 144 2.37 -7.48 12.26
CA HIS A 144 1.06 -7.78 12.85
C HIS A 144 0.79 -6.94 14.10
N GLU A 145 1.83 -6.76 14.91
CA GLU A 145 1.86 -5.87 16.07
C GLU A 145 2.71 -4.66 15.73
N PHE A 146 2.24 -3.48 16.12
CA PHE A 146 2.95 -2.23 15.90
C PHE A 146 2.51 -1.20 16.93
N GLY A 147 3.48 -0.41 17.40
CA GLY A 147 3.24 0.76 18.24
C GLY A 147 3.26 2.04 17.42
N GLU A 148 3.80 3.10 18.01
CA GLU A 148 4.08 4.36 17.35
C GLU A 148 4.90 4.14 16.08
N LEU A 149 4.41 4.69 14.98
CA LEU A 149 5.06 4.61 13.67
C LEU A 149 5.84 5.89 13.36
N PRO A 150 6.89 5.81 12.52
CA PRO A 150 7.62 6.99 12.06
C PRO A 150 6.71 8.08 11.51
N MET A 151 6.89 9.32 11.96
CA MET A 151 5.95 10.43 11.77
C MET A 151 6.43 11.49 10.77
N SER A 152 7.69 11.42 10.34
CA SER A 152 8.19 12.34 9.32
C SER A 152 7.61 12.04 7.93
N LYS A 153 7.48 13.08 7.10
CA LYS A 153 7.04 12.94 5.71
C LYS A 153 7.99 12.04 4.90
N THR A 154 9.30 12.12 5.18
CA THR A 154 10.34 11.34 4.50
C THR A 154 10.23 9.85 4.82
N SER A 155 10.05 9.49 6.10
CA SER A 155 9.82 8.10 6.50
C SER A 155 8.52 7.56 5.93
N ALA A 156 7.42 8.33 6.02
CA ALA A 156 6.13 7.96 5.44
C ALA A 156 6.24 7.68 3.92
N ARG A 157 7.02 8.48 3.19
CA ARG A 157 7.32 8.23 1.77
C ARG A 157 8.04 6.90 1.59
N LEU A 158 9.17 6.70 2.27
CA LEU A 158 9.99 5.50 2.12
C LEU A 158 9.20 4.23 2.45
N ILE A 159 8.42 4.24 3.52
CA ILE A 159 7.57 3.12 3.94
C ILE A 159 6.47 2.84 2.91
N ALA A 160 5.83 3.87 2.37
CA ALA A 160 4.79 3.71 1.35
C ALA A 160 5.32 3.08 0.05
N PHE A 161 6.49 3.53 -0.42
CA PHE A 161 7.17 2.93 -1.56
C PHE A 161 7.61 1.49 -1.26
N SER A 162 8.17 1.24 -0.07
CA SER A 162 8.64 -0.08 0.33
C SER A 162 7.50 -1.10 0.42
N SER A 163 6.40 -0.73 1.08
CA SER A 163 5.21 -1.58 1.21
C SER A 163 4.61 -1.92 -0.14
N ARG A 164 4.48 -0.94 -1.02
CA ARG A 164 3.92 -1.14 -2.36
C ARG A 164 4.80 -2.00 -3.25
N ALA A 165 6.11 -1.78 -3.22
CA ALA A 165 7.06 -2.59 -3.99
C ALA A 165 7.08 -4.04 -3.52
N ALA A 166 7.12 -4.26 -2.20
CA ALA A 166 7.05 -5.60 -1.63
C ALA A 166 5.77 -6.33 -2.06
N HIS A 167 4.62 -5.66 -1.96
CA HIS A 167 3.33 -6.21 -2.39
C HIS A 167 3.31 -6.56 -3.89
N TRP A 168 3.84 -5.68 -4.75
CA TRP A 168 3.95 -5.93 -6.19
C TRP A 168 4.88 -7.09 -6.50
N LEU A 169 6.01 -7.21 -5.81
CA LEU A 169 6.94 -8.31 -5.99
C LEU A 169 6.32 -9.64 -5.56
N ALA A 170 5.66 -9.69 -4.40
CA ALA A 170 4.98 -10.89 -3.92
C ALA A 170 3.85 -11.32 -4.86
N SER A 171 3.01 -10.36 -5.28
CA SER A 171 1.94 -10.60 -6.26
C SER A 171 2.50 -11.02 -7.63
N GLY A 172 3.59 -10.39 -8.07
CA GLY A 172 4.25 -10.68 -9.33
C GLY A 172 4.81 -12.09 -9.35
N ILE A 173 5.55 -12.49 -8.30
CA ILE A 173 6.09 -13.84 -8.14
C ILE A 173 4.98 -14.89 -8.09
N GLY A 174 3.90 -14.64 -7.34
CA GLY A 174 2.78 -15.58 -7.24
C GLY A 174 2.07 -15.83 -8.57
N ASN A 175 2.11 -14.86 -9.49
CA ASN A 175 1.48 -14.94 -10.81
C ASN A 175 2.48 -15.17 -11.95
N PHE A 176 3.78 -15.29 -11.64
CA PHE A 176 4.84 -15.31 -12.64
C PHE A 176 4.81 -16.62 -13.44
N ARG A 177 4.88 -16.50 -14.76
CA ARG A 177 5.02 -17.62 -15.69
C ARG A 177 5.86 -17.16 -16.87
N VAL A 178 6.76 -18.03 -17.35
CA VAL A 178 7.56 -17.72 -18.53
C VAL A 178 6.66 -17.78 -19.76
N THR A 179 6.62 -16.70 -20.53
CA THR A 179 5.90 -16.60 -21.80
C THR A 179 6.79 -15.91 -22.83
N SER A 180 6.43 -15.98 -24.12
CA SER A 180 7.11 -15.22 -25.17
C SER A 180 7.10 -13.70 -24.92
N LYS A 181 6.17 -13.21 -24.08
CA LYS A 181 6.07 -11.81 -23.70
C LYS A 181 6.89 -11.44 -22.47
N THR A 182 7.47 -12.40 -21.73
CA THR A 182 8.16 -12.11 -20.45
C THR A 182 9.26 -11.08 -20.62
N TRP A 183 10.06 -11.21 -21.67
CA TRP A 183 11.25 -10.40 -21.91
C TRP A 183 10.98 -9.12 -22.69
N ILE A 184 9.74 -8.89 -23.12
CA ILE A 184 9.35 -7.66 -23.81
C ILE A 184 9.25 -6.53 -22.77
N PRO A 185 9.91 -5.38 -23.00
CA PRO A 185 9.88 -4.22 -22.11
C PRO A 185 8.47 -3.87 -21.65
N SER A 186 8.35 -3.50 -20.37
CA SER A 186 7.09 -3.15 -19.76
C SER A 186 6.78 -1.67 -19.95
N LYS A 187 5.50 -1.33 -20.13
CA LYS A 187 5.02 0.07 -20.06
C LYS A 187 5.17 0.68 -18.67
N ASN A 188 5.68 -0.05 -17.67
CA ASN A 188 5.88 0.40 -16.30
C ASN A 188 7.36 0.69 -15.97
N ALA A 189 8.26 0.74 -16.95
CA ALA A 189 9.69 1.01 -16.73
C ALA A 189 9.94 2.35 -16.02
N ASP A 190 9.19 3.39 -16.39
CA ASP A 190 9.20 4.70 -15.72
C ASP A 190 8.82 4.61 -14.23
N ILE A 191 7.78 3.84 -13.92
CA ILE A 191 7.35 3.59 -12.54
C ILE A 191 8.46 2.85 -11.77
N VAL A 192 9.08 1.82 -12.36
CA VAL A 192 10.18 1.10 -11.72
C VAL A 192 11.37 2.02 -11.45
N ASN A 193 11.72 2.91 -12.38
CA ASN A 193 12.77 3.89 -12.16
C ASN A 193 12.45 4.82 -10.97
N ILE A 194 11.21 5.29 -10.83
CA ILE A 194 10.79 6.11 -9.69
C ILE A 194 10.94 5.35 -8.37
N PHE A 195 10.56 4.07 -8.35
CA PHE A 195 10.72 3.22 -7.17
C PHE A 195 12.19 3.01 -6.82
N HIS A 196 13.03 2.75 -7.82
CA HIS A 196 14.48 2.66 -7.65
C HIS A 196 15.06 3.96 -7.06
N THR A 197 14.74 5.11 -7.63
CA THR A 197 15.16 6.42 -7.10
C THR A 197 14.64 6.68 -5.68
N SER A 198 13.40 6.28 -5.37
CA SER A 198 12.78 6.52 -4.06
C SER A 198 13.36 5.65 -2.95
N LEU A 199 13.69 4.40 -3.26
CA LEU A 199 14.25 3.44 -2.31
C LEU A 199 15.78 3.61 -2.16
N GLY A 200 16.44 4.06 -3.22
CA GLY A 200 17.89 4.05 -3.36
C GLY A 200 18.42 2.66 -3.70
N ASP A 201 19.62 2.61 -4.29
CA ASP A 201 20.23 1.41 -4.87
C ASP A 201 20.26 0.25 -3.87
N GLN A 202 20.79 0.50 -2.68
CA GLN A 202 20.95 -0.53 -1.65
C GLN A 202 19.63 -1.21 -1.27
N ARG A 203 18.59 -0.44 -0.95
CA ARG A 203 17.29 -0.99 -0.51
C ARG A 203 16.54 -1.62 -1.66
N PHE A 204 16.67 -1.06 -2.86
CA PHE A 204 16.07 -1.63 -4.05
C PHE A 204 16.67 -3.03 -4.32
N SER A 205 17.99 -3.16 -4.35
CA SER A 205 18.67 -4.44 -4.54
C SER A 205 18.34 -5.45 -3.44
N GLN A 206 18.39 -5.04 -2.17
CA GLN A 206 18.00 -5.89 -1.04
C GLN A 206 16.58 -6.46 -1.20
N MET A 207 15.64 -5.66 -1.70
CA MET A 207 14.27 -6.12 -1.92
C MET A 207 14.19 -7.14 -3.06
N ILE A 208 14.96 -6.93 -4.14
CA ILE A 208 15.03 -7.87 -5.26
C ILE A 208 15.69 -9.18 -4.85
N ASP A 209 16.74 -9.13 -4.04
CA ASP A 209 17.44 -10.32 -3.53
C ASP A 209 16.50 -11.26 -2.75
N LEU A 210 15.45 -10.73 -2.10
CA LEU A 210 14.45 -11.54 -1.40
C LEU A 210 13.59 -12.39 -2.34
N VAL A 211 13.39 -11.96 -3.59
CA VAL A 211 12.56 -12.66 -4.58
C VAL A 211 13.38 -13.36 -5.65
N LYS A 212 14.65 -12.98 -5.82
CA LYS A 212 15.58 -13.48 -6.83
C LYS A 212 15.70 -15.01 -6.82
N PRO A 213 15.85 -15.71 -5.66
CA PRO A 213 15.88 -17.17 -5.65
C PRO A 213 14.61 -17.83 -6.20
N LYS A 214 13.43 -17.29 -5.85
CA LYS A 214 12.14 -17.80 -6.34
C LYS A 214 11.96 -17.53 -7.82
N PHE A 215 12.37 -16.35 -8.27
CA PHE A 215 12.36 -15.96 -9.67
C PHE A 215 13.24 -16.90 -10.51
N HIS A 216 14.46 -17.20 -10.03
CA HIS A 216 15.40 -18.07 -10.72
C HIS A 216 14.87 -19.51 -10.84
N ALA A 217 14.25 -20.02 -9.78
CA ALA A 217 13.68 -21.37 -9.77
C ALA A 217 12.58 -21.56 -10.84
N ILE A 218 11.88 -20.48 -11.24
CA ILE A 218 10.81 -20.54 -12.23
C ILE A 218 11.35 -20.51 -13.68
N ILE A 219 12.44 -19.79 -13.94
CA ILE A 219 12.92 -19.54 -15.31
C ILE A 219 13.69 -20.72 -15.91
N GLN A 220 14.35 -21.55 -15.08
CA GLN A 220 15.13 -22.73 -15.53
C GLN A 220 16.18 -22.43 -16.62
N ALA A 221 16.66 -21.19 -16.74
CA ALA A 221 17.67 -20.77 -17.71
C ALA A 221 18.71 -19.84 -17.03
N PRO A 222 19.75 -20.41 -16.40
CA PRO A 222 20.74 -19.68 -15.59
C PRO A 222 21.46 -18.57 -16.36
N GLU A 223 21.79 -18.79 -17.63
CA GLU A 223 22.50 -17.83 -18.48
C GLU A 223 21.70 -16.53 -18.67
N LEU A 224 20.42 -16.64 -19.03
CA LEU A 224 19.54 -15.48 -19.21
C LEU A 224 19.38 -14.68 -17.92
N ILE A 225 19.37 -15.38 -16.78
CA ILE A 225 19.17 -14.80 -15.47
C ILE A 225 20.39 -13.99 -15.03
N ALA A 226 21.61 -14.47 -15.32
CA ALA A 226 22.85 -13.84 -14.89
C ALA A 226 23.02 -12.41 -15.44
N GLU A 227 22.40 -12.12 -16.58
CA GLU A 227 22.47 -10.81 -17.25
C GLU A 227 21.38 -9.84 -16.77
N LEU A 228 20.38 -10.29 -16.00
CA LEU A 228 19.28 -9.45 -15.57
C LEU A 228 19.69 -8.51 -14.44
N THR A 229 19.53 -7.22 -14.69
CA THR A 229 19.63 -6.20 -13.65
C THR A 229 18.45 -6.29 -12.69
N ASP A 230 18.62 -5.79 -11.47
CA ASP A 230 17.54 -5.73 -10.47
C ASP A 230 16.31 -4.94 -10.97
N ARG A 231 16.54 -3.90 -11.79
CA ARG A 231 15.45 -3.15 -12.43
C ARG A 231 14.68 -4.01 -13.43
N SER A 232 15.40 -4.77 -14.26
CA SER A 232 14.79 -5.70 -15.22
C SER A 232 13.95 -6.77 -14.50
N ILE A 233 14.43 -7.29 -13.38
CA ILE A 233 13.67 -8.24 -12.55
C ILE A 233 12.39 -7.58 -12.01
N MET A 234 12.49 -6.38 -11.44
CA MET A 234 11.33 -5.63 -10.94
C MET A 234 10.31 -5.35 -12.06
N GLU A 235 10.76 -4.92 -13.24
CA GLU A 235 9.89 -4.65 -14.39
C GLU A 235 9.12 -5.89 -14.85
N VAL A 236 9.80 -7.03 -14.94
CA VAL A 236 9.18 -8.31 -15.27
C VAL A 236 8.14 -8.65 -14.22
N LEU A 237 8.48 -8.63 -12.93
CA LEU A 237 7.54 -8.98 -11.87
C LEU A 237 6.35 -8.02 -11.79
N CYS A 238 6.57 -6.72 -12.00
CA CYS A 238 5.53 -5.71 -12.10
C CYS A 238 4.50 -6.01 -13.21
N LYS A 239 4.94 -6.60 -14.32
CA LYS A 239 4.07 -7.02 -15.43
C LYS A 239 3.08 -8.11 -14.99
N TYR A 240 3.55 -9.05 -14.18
CA TYR A 240 2.73 -10.18 -13.70
C TYR A 240 1.91 -9.83 -12.45
N ALA A 241 2.30 -8.79 -11.71
CA ALA A 241 1.52 -8.25 -10.59
C ALA A 241 0.24 -7.52 -11.02
N SER A 242 -0.06 -7.44 -12.32
CA SER A 242 -1.24 -6.76 -12.87
C SER A 242 -1.37 -5.30 -12.42
N ILE A 243 -0.23 -4.59 -12.35
CA ILE A 243 -0.21 -3.20 -11.89
C ILE A 243 -1.00 -2.33 -12.88
N HIS A 244 -2.11 -1.78 -12.41
CA HIS A 244 -2.82 -0.75 -13.14
C HIS A 244 -1.99 0.54 -13.15
N ARG A 245 -1.58 0.96 -14.36
CA ARG A 245 -0.74 2.15 -14.58
C ARG A 245 -1.34 3.42 -13.97
N LYS A 246 -2.65 3.67 -14.13
CA LYS A 246 -3.31 4.88 -13.61
C LYS A 246 -3.20 5.05 -12.08
N PRO A 247 -3.54 4.05 -11.24
CA PRO A 247 -3.27 4.10 -9.80
C PRO A 247 -1.80 4.23 -9.41
N ALA A 248 -0.88 3.55 -10.11
CA ALA A 248 0.55 3.64 -9.84
C ALA A 248 1.10 5.04 -10.16
N TYR A 249 0.74 5.58 -11.33
CA TYR A 249 1.04 6.95 -11.75
C TYR A 249 0.53 7.98 -10.74
N LYS A 250 -0.74 7.87 -10.34
CA LYS A 250 -1.33 8.78 -9.35
C LYS A 250 -0.53 8.76 -8.05
N PHE A 251 -0.15 7.58 -7.57
CA PHE A 251 0.67 7.45 -6.38
C PHE A 251 2.04 8.13 -6.51
N CYS A 252 2.75 7.92 -7.62
CA CYS A 252 4.03 8.59 -7.85
C CYS A 252 3.86 10.13 -7.88
N LYS A 253 2.80 10.61 -8.52
CA LYS A 253 2.45 12.03 -8.58
C LYS A 253 2.09 12.62 -7.21
N ASP A 254 1.37 11.88 -6.38
CA ASP A 254 1.04 12.29 -5.00
C ASP A 254 2.32 12.51 -4.14
N TRP A 255 3.44 11.90 -4.55
CA TRP A 255 4.76 12.08 -3.95
C TRP A 255 5.70 13.01 -4.74
N GLN A 256 5.15 13.81 -5.66
CA GLN A 256 5.87 14.83 -6.44
C GLN A 256 6.96 14.26 -7.37
N PHE A 257 6.78 13.03 -7.86
CA PHE A 257 7.60 12.53 -8.95
C PHE A 257 7.00 12.94 -10.29
N ASP A 258 7.83 13.55 -11.14
CA ASP A 258 7.49 13.82 -12.53
C ASP A 258 7.49 12.52 -13.31
N VAL A 259 6.30 12.00 -13.56
CA VAL A 259 6.12 10.85 -14.43
C VAL A 259 5.69 11.39 -15.78
N PRO A 260 6.47 11.17 -16.86
CA PRO A 260 6.07 11.56 -18.20
C PRO A 260 4.65 11.05 -18.45
N SER A 261 3.70 11.98 -18.58
CA SER A 261 2.39 11.61 -19.04
C SER A 261 2.60 11.07 -20.44
N GLU A 262 2.30 9.80 -20.69
CA GLU A 262 2.00 9.33 -22.04
C GLU A 262 0.79 10.15 -22.48
N LYS A 263 1.03 11.38 -22.94
CA LYS A 263 0.03 12.10 -23.71
C LYS A 263 -0.21 11.18 -24.88
N SER A 264 -1.42 10.65 -24.89
CA SER A 264 -1.97 9.86 -25.96
C SER A 264 -1.97 10.71 -27.22
N ASP A 265 -0.82 10.81 -27.90
CA ASP A 265 -0.75 11.18 -29.30
C ASP A 265 -1.36 10.07 -30.19
N LEU A 266 -1.89 9.02 -29.57
CA LEU A 266 -2.99 8.23 -30.11
C LEU A 266 -4.30 9.04 -30.02
N SER A 267 -4.36 10.20 -30.68
CA SER A 267 -5.53 10.50 -31.49
C SER A 267 -5.51 9.50 -32.65
N MET A 268 -5.88 8.25 -32.35
CA MET A 268 -6.16 7.29 -33.40
C MET A 268 -7.41 7.80 -34.10
N ASP A 269 -7.21 8.34 -35.29
CA ASP A 269 -8.20 8.30 -36.35
C ASP A 269 -8.80 6.89 -36.36
N LEU A 270 -10.06 6.79 -35.95
CA LEU A 270 -10.93 5.66 -36.20
C LEU A 270 -11.19 5.62 -37.73
N SER A 271 -10.19 5.19 -38.48
CA SER A 271 -10.26 4.97 -39.92
C SER A 271 -9.20 3.96 -40.33
N THR A 272 -9.30 2.73 -39.84
CA THR A 272 -8.73 1.60 -40.58
C THR A 272 -9.67 0.41 -40.43
N ASP A 273 -10.50 0.33 -41.46
CA ASP A 273 -11.25 -0.83 -41.89
C ASP A 273 -10.27 -1.98 -42.14
N THR A 274 -10.28 -2.98 -41.27
CA THR A 274 -9.68 -4.29 -41.55
C THR A 274 -10.69 -5.36 -41.17
N SER A 275 -11.66 -5.51 -42.06
CA SER A 275 -12.20 -6.79 -42.49
C SER A 275 -11.05 -7.78 -42.72
N GLU A 276 -10.95 -8.84 -41.92
CA GLU A 276 -10.64 -10.23 -42.28
C GLU A 276 -10.28 -11.01 -41.01
N ASP A 277 -11.27 -11.66 -40.42
CA ASP A 277 -11.08 -12.92 -39.68
C ASP A 277 -12.46 -13.58 -39.49
N GLU A 278 -12.84 -14.31 -40.53
CA GLU A 278 -14.01 -15.18 -40.56
C GLU A 278 -13.74 -16.42 -39.67
N PRO A 279 -14.58 -16.71 -38.66
CA PRO A 279 -14.43 -17.93 -37.87
C PRO A 279 -14.80 -19.16 -38.70
N PRO A 280 -14.09 -20.30 -38.56
CA PRO A 280 -14.36 -21.48 -39.36
C PRO A 280 -15.76 -22.05 -39.06
N PRO A 281 -16.47 -22.58 -40.07
CA PRO A 281 -17.83 -23.04 -39.93
C PRO A 281 -17.94 -24.23 -38.96
N LYS A 282 -18.93 -24.16 -38.07
CA LYS A 282 -19.34 -25.25 -37.19
C LYS A 282 -19.70 -26.49 -38.01
N LYS A 283 -18.97 -27.60 -37.80
CA LYS A 283 -19.37 -28.93 -38.26
C LYS A 283 -20.72 -29.30 -37.65
N THR A 284 -21.75 -29.38 -38.48
CA THR A 284 -23.01 -30.06 -38.19
C THR A 284 -22.76 -31.55 -38.05
N ARG A 285 -23.08 -32.09 -36.87
CA ARG A 285 -23.11 -33.53 -36.60
C ARG A 285 -24.43 -34.06 -37.17
N SER A 286 -24.36 -34.89 -38.20
CA SER A 286 -25.46 -35.76 -38.64
C SER A 286 -25.12 -37.17 -38.21
N GLY A 287 -25.99 -37.78 -37.42
CA GLY A 287 -25.83 -39.10 -36.81
C GLY A 287 -26.64 -39.20 -35.54
#